data_AF-A0A660WCP8-F1
#
_entry.id   AF-A0A660WCP8-F1
#
_cell.length_a   1.000
_cell.length_b   1.000
_cell.length_c   1.000
_cell.angle_alpha   90.00
_cell.angle_beta   90.00
_cell.angle_gamma   90.00
#
_symmetry.space_group_name_H-M   'P 1'
#
loop_
_entity.id
_entity.type
_entity.pdbx_description
1 polymer ?
#
loop_
_entity_poly.entity_id
_entity_poly.type
_entity_poly.pdbx_seq_one_letter_code
_entity_poly.pdbx_strand_id
1 'polypeptide(L)'
;MPTQTLGQILLNQHIPKGYQLSGESGKKELRQKMNELARKDPVAYVKTITDLKREGDSIATLEGLSVGLDDIAPDYTMRNRVLRPYETAFDKATTDKQRRRIAEEAQDKMLSIATKHPGSMTQQVKSGARGKPVQYMKIIASPAAARDPYGYTEPWLIRKSYSEGLKPSDYWVAGNEAILDTIKSTVSVSEPGELSKILVSNMADALITEEDCGTHNGILMDVTDPNIVDRYLARDTNRYRRNTLITSMVQSNIRKSGTAKILVRSPMTCEADDGICQKCQGLDEKGNIHEMGVNVGVRAASAMAEPLAQFALDAKHGVRTAKGDRARLQGVSGFRQIIESPKQFMNKATLADVDGKITKIEKAPQGGTYVNIGER
;
A
#
# COMPACT_ATOMS: atom_id res chain seq x y z
N MET A 1 2.25 10.55 -38.41
CA MET A 1 1.23 10.16 -37.41
C MET A 1 1.86 9.10 -36.52
N PRO A 2 1.70 9.14 -35.19
CA PRO A 2 2.18 8.05 -34.36
C PRO A 2 1.53 6.75 -34.84
N THR A 3 2.33 5.72 -35.09
CA THR A 3 1.85 4.39 -35.49
C THR A 3 0.95 3.84 -34.39
N GLN A 4 -0.36 3.94 -34.59
CA GLN A 4 -1.37 3.38 -33.69
C GLN A 4 -1.83 2.02 -34.22
N THR A 5 -2.05 1.08 -33.32
CA THR A 5 -2.63 -0.23 -33.67
C THR A 5 -4.16 -0.13 -33.77
N LEU A 6 -4.80 -1.09 -34.46
CA LEU A 6 -6.26 -1.15 -34.55
C LEU A 6 -6.92 -1.19 -33.16
N GLY A 7 -6.37 -1.99 -32.23
CA GLY A 7 -6.87 -2.05 -30.86
C GLY A 7 -6.77 -0.72 -30.11
N GLN A 8 -5.71 0.07 -30.35
CA GLN A 8 -5.60 1.41 -29.78
C GLN A 8 -6.64 2.36 -30.35
N ILE A 9 -6.97 2.25 -31.63
CA ILE A 9 -8.02 3.07 -32.26
C ILE A 9 -9.40 2.72 -31.65
N LEU A 10 -9.71 1.42 -31.52
CA LEU A 10 -10.95 0.94 -30.91
C LEU A 10 -11.12 1.37 -29.45
N LEU A 11 -10.03 1.42 -28.67
CA LEU A 11 -10.09 1.92 -27.30
C LEU A 11 -10.18 3.46 -27.26
N ASN A 12 -9.37 4.15 -28.06
CA ASN A 12 -9.28 5.61 -28.06
C ASN A 12 -10.49 6.32 -28.68
N GLN A 13 -11.36 5.62 -29.42
CA GLN A 13 -12.62 6.19 -29.91
C GLN A 13 -13.61 6.49 -28.76
N HIS A 14 -13.53 5.74 -27.67
CA HIS A 14 -14.39 5.91 -26.50
C HIS A 14 -13.79 6.86 -25.46
N ILE A 15 -12.50 7.19 -25.59
CA ILE A 15 -11.77 8.03 -24.63
C ILE A 15 -11.65 9.46 -25.17
N PRO A 16 -11.97 10.50 -24.37
CA PRO A 16 -11.81 11.89 -24.80
C PRO A 16 -10.35 12.21 -25.19
N LYS A 17 -10.15 13.10 -26.19
CA LYS A 17 -8.84 13.39 -26.81
C LYS A 17 -7.71 13.73 -25.82
N GLY A 18 -8.01 14.33 -24.68
CA GLY A 18 -7.01 14.68 -23.65
C GLY A 18 -6.54 13.51 -22.79
N TYR A 19 -7.20 12.34 -22.88
CA TYR A 19 -7.01 11.20 -21.99
C TYR A 19 -6.68 9.90 -22.74
N GLN A 20 -6.38 9.98 -24.03
CA GLN A 20 -6.13 8.81 -24.88
C GLN A 20 -4.92 8.00 -24.41
N LEU A 21 -4.97 6.69 -24.65
CA LEU A 21 -3.92 5.73 -24.33
C LEU A 21 -2.85 5.70 -25.42
N SER A 22 -1.60 5.51 -25.01
CA SER A 22 -0.43 5.46 -25.90
C SER A 22 0.43 4.25 -25.56
N GLY A 23 0.61 3.34 -26.51
CA GLY A 23 1.41 2.12 -26.31
C GLY A 23 0.63 0.96 -25.68
N GLU A 24 1.35 0.06 -25.03
CA GLU A 24 0.78 -1.04 -24.25
C GLU A 24 0.30 -0.48 -22.90
N SER A 25 -1.01 -0.50 -22.69
CA SER A 25 -1.63 0.07 -21.48
C SER A 25 -2.15 -1.03 -20.55
N GLY A 26 -1.65 -1.04 -19.32
CA GLY A 26 -2.15 -1.91 -18.25
C GLY A 26 -3.16 -1.22 -17.34
N LYS A 27 -3.70 -1.98 -16.38
CA LYS A 27 -4.67 -1.51 -15.36
C LYS A 27 -4.25 -0.20 -14.66
N LYS A 28 -2.95 -0.01 -14.39
CA LYS A 28 -2.43 1.16 -13.67
C LYS A 28 -2.57 2.45 -14.47
N GLU A 29 -2.20 2.44 -15.75
CA GLU A 29 -2.26 3.62 -16.61
C GLU A 29 -3.72 4.03 -16.86
N LEU A 30 -4.58 3.04 -17.15
CA LEU A 30 -6.00 3.27 -17.34
C LEU A 30 -6.62 3.90 -16.08
N ARG A 31 -6.33 3.35 -14.89
CA ARG A 31 -6.84 3.90 -13.61
C ARG A 31 -6.43 5.35 -13.39
N GLN A 32 -5.18 5.70 -13.70
CA GLN A 32 -4.70 7.07 -13.54
C GLN A 32 -5.48 8.05 -14.43
N LYS A 33 -5.58 7.76 -15.73
CA LYS A 33 -6.30 8.62 -16.69
C LYS A 33 -7.79 8.72 -16.36
N MET A 34 -8.40 7.61 -15.94
CA MET A 34 -9.80 7.59 -15.52
C MET A 34 -10.05 8.40 -14.25
N ASN A 35 -9.13 8.38 -13.27
CA ASN A 35 -9.24 9.25 -12.08
C ASN A 35 -9.13 10.73 -12.44
N GLU A 36 -8.24 11.08 -13.36
CA GLU A 36 -8.10 12.46 -13.84
C GLU A 36 -9.33 12.92 -14.65
N LEU A 37 -9.97 12.03 -15.39
CA LEU A 37 -11.23 12.29 -16.08
C LEU A 37 -12.36 12.47 -15.07
N ALA A 38 -12.50 11.58 -14.08
CA ALA A 38 -13.52 11.66 -13.04
C ALA A 38 -13.48 12.97 -12.25
N ARG A 39 -12.28 13.52 -12.01
CA ARG A 39 -12.09 14.80 -11.31
C ARG A 39 -12.48 16.02 -12.15
N LYS A 40 -12.28 15.98 -13.47
CA LYS A 40 -12.57 17.13 -14.33
C LYS A 40 -13.98 17.11 -14.91
N ASP A 41 -14.45 15.92 -15.28
CA ASP A 41 -15.77 15.71 -15.89
C ASP A 41 -16.37 14.38 -15.43
N PRO A 42 -17.15 14.39 -14.33
CA PRO A 42 -17.82 13.20 -13.82
C PRO A 42 -18.81 12.58 -14.81
N VAL A 43 -19.44 13.38 -15.68
CA VAL A 43 -20.45 12.89 -16.63
C VAL A 43 -19.77 12.16 -17.78
N ALA A 44 -18.71 12.73 -18.36
CA ALA A 44 -17.92 12.07 -19.38
C ALA A 44 -17.24 10.80 -18.85
N TYR A 45 -16.82 10.79 -17.58
CA TYR A 45 -16.27 9.61 -16.93
C TYR A 45 -17.25 8.43 -16.93
N VAL A 46 -18.49 8.63 -16.50
CA VAL A 46 -19.51 7.56 -16.44
C VAL A 46 -19.79 6.97 -17.82
N LYS A 47 -19.85 7.81 -18.85
CA LYS A 47 -20.02 7.35 -20.23
C LYS A 47 -18.81 6.55 -20.70
N THR A 48 -17.62 7.12 -20.57
CA THR A 48 -16.35 6.54 -21.03
C THR A 48 -16.10 5.17 -20.40
N ILE A 49 -16.30 5.03 -19.08
CA ILE A 49 -16.06 3.76 -18.38
C ILE A 49 -17.06 2.67 -18.80
N THR A 50 -18.31 3.05 -19.08
CA THR A 50 -19.35 2.12 -19.53
C THR A 50 -19.05 1.62 -20.94
N ASP A 51 -18.65 2.51 -21.83
CA ASP A 51 -18.29 2.17 -23.20
C ASP A 51 -17.03 1.29 -23.24
N LEU A 52 -16.00 1.65 -22.47
CA LEU A 52 -14.79 0.83 -22.32
C LEU A 52 -15.06 -0.55 -21.73
N LYS A 53 -16.00 -0.65 -20.77
CA LYS A 53 -16.42 -1.95 -20.24
C LYS A 53 -17.02 -2.81 -21.35
N ARG A 54 -17.98 -2.27 -22.12
CA ARG A 54 -18.65 -3.00 -23.21
C ARG A 54 -17.66 -3.47 -24.27
N GLU A 55 -16.75 -2.60 -24.68
CA GLU A 55 -15.71 -2.93 -25.65
C GLU A 55 -14.76 -4.01 -25.11
N GLY A 56 -14.33 -3.88 -23.85
CA GLY A 56 -13.50 -4.87 -23.17
C GLY A 56 -14.19 -6.24 -23.03
N ASP A 57 -15.47 -6.26 -22.65
CA ASP A 57 -16.27 -7.49 -22.55
C ASP A 57 -16.42 -8.18 -23.93
N SER A 58 -16.64 -7.39 -24.99
CA SER A 58 -16.72 -7.88 -26.37
C SER A 58 -15.39 -8.49 -26.84
N ILE A 59 -14.29 -7.75 -26.71
CA ILE A 59 -12.96 -8.20 -27.14
C ILE A 59 -12.53 -9.44 -26.35
N ALA A 60 -12.73 -9.45 -25.03
CA ALA A 60 -12.39 -10.60 -24.19
C ALA A 60 -13.18 -11.86 -24.58
N THR A 61 -14.44 -11.69 -25.00
CA THR A 61 -15.28 -12.78 -25.50
C THR A 61 -14.78 -13.30 -26.84
N LEU A 62 -14.35 -12.41 -27.75
CA LEU A 62 -13.86 -12.75 -29.09
C LEU A 62 -12.46 -13.38 -29.08
N GLU A 63 -11.57 -12.94 -28.18
CA GLU A 63 -10.23 -13.54 -28.06
C GLU A 63 -10.28 -14.99 -27.58
N GLY A 64 -11.33 -15.38 -26.86
CA GLY A 64 -11.52 -16.77 -26.42
C GLY A 64 -10.38 -17.28 -25.53
N LEU A 65 -9.84 -16.42 -24.65
CA LEU A 65 -8.75 -16.78 -23.75
C LEU A 65 -9.14 -17.97 -22.87
N SER A 66 -8.51 -19.11 -23.14
CA SER A 66 -8.66 -20.34 -22.36
C SER A 66 -7.33 -20.71 -21.71
N VAL A 67 -7.37 -21.59 -20.71
CA VAL A 67 -6.18 -22.11 -20.02
C VAL A 67 -6.21 -23.63 -20.11
N GLY A 68 -5.30 -24.20 -20.91
CA GLY A 68 -5.03 -25.63 -20.96
C GLY A 68 -3.91 -26.07 -20.01
N LEU A 69 -3.71 -27.38 -19.89
CA LEU A 69 -2.56 -27.92 -19.14
C LEU A 69 -1.23 -27.56 -19.82
N ASP A 70 -1.21 -27.44 -21.15
CA ASP A 70 -0.03 -27.05 -21.91
C ASP A 70 0.37 -25.58 -21.67
N ASP A 71 -0.60 -24.70 -21.40
CA ASP A 71 -0.36 -23.28 -21.09
C ASP A 71 0.30 -23.08 -19.72
N ILE A 72 0.14 -24.05 -18.81
CA ILE A 72 0.74 -24.03 -17.47
C ILE A 72 1.93 -24.99 -17.34
N ALA A 73 2.29 -25.67 -18.44
CA ALA A 73 3.42 -26.56 -18.48
C ALA A 73 4.72 -25.75 -18.27
N PRO A 74 5.59 -26.16 -17.34
CA PRO A 74 6.85 -25.47 -17.13
C PRO A 74 7.75 -25.55 -18.36
N ASP A 75 8.51 -24.49 -18.63
CA ASP A 75 9.67 -24.62 -19.50
C ASP A 75 10.76 -25.41 -18.74
N TYR A 76 10.71 -26.74 -18.88
CA TYR A 76 11.63 -27.66 -18.22
C TYR A 76 13.10 -27.31 -18.50
N THR A 77 13.43 -26.86 -19.71
CA THR A 77 14.82 -26.60 -20.11
C THR A 77 15.37 -25.38 -19.40
N MET A 78 14.63 -24.27 -19.45
CA MET A 78 15.04 -23.01 -18.82
C MET A 78 14.98 -23.11 -17.30
N ARG A 79 13.92 -23.70 -16.75
CA ARG A 79 13.78 -23.87 -15.31
C ARG A 79 14.89 -24.74 -14.74
N ASN A 80 15.11 -25.94 -15.28
CA ASN A 80 16.12 -26.86 -14.73
C ASN A 80 17.53 -26.28 -14.86
N ARG A 81 17.83 -25.57 -15.95
CA ARG A 81 19.10 -24.86 -16.11
C ARG A 81 19.32 -23.83 -14.99
N VAL A 82 18.29 -23.07 -14.63
CA VAL A 82 18.39 -22.04 -13.58
C VAL A 82 18.37 -22.65 -12.18
N LEU A 83 17.66 -23.76 -11.97
CA LEU A 83 17.50 -24.40 -10.66
C LEU A 83 18.71 -25.24 -10.23
N ARG A 84 19.36 -25.95 -11.17
CA ARG A 84 20.52 -26.85 -10.89
C ARG A 84 21.65 -26.23 -10.05
N PRO A 85 22.10 -24.98 -10.30
CA PRO A 85 23.11 -24.33 -9.46
C PRO A 85 22.66 -24.17 -8.01
N TYR A 86 21.38 -23.83 -7.79
CA TYR A 86 20.80 -23.69 -6.46
C TYR A 86 20.62 -25.05 -5.77
N GLU A 87 20.25 -26.11 -6.50
CA GLU A 87 20.20 -27.47 -5.95
C GLU A 87 21.58 -27.92 -5.46
N THR A 88 22.61 -27.75 -6.30
CA THR A 88 23.98 -28.12 -5.94
C THR A 88 24.49 -27.30 -4.75
N ALA A 89 24.18 -26.01 -4.69
CA ALA A 89 24.54 -25.16 -3.56
C ALA A 89 23.78 -25.55 -2.29
N PHE A 90 22.51 -25.92 -2.42
CA PHE A 90 21.65 -26.32 -1.31
C PHE A 90 22.13 -27.63 -0.67
N ASP A 91 22.49 -28.63 -1.50
CA ASP A 91 22.99 -29.92 -1.04
C ASP A 91 24.37 -29.80 -0.36
N LYS A 92 25.20 -28.82 -0.76
CA LYS A 92 26.50 -28.50 -0.14
C LYS A 92 26.39 -27.62 1.10
N ALA A 93 25.23 -27.02 1.37
CA ALA A 93 25.06 -26.10 2.48
C ALA A 93 25.07 -26.87 3.81
N THR A 94 25.92 -26.43 4.74
CA THR A 94 26.11 -27.07 6.06
C THR A 94 25.21 -26.49 7.13
N THR A 95 24.67 -25.28 6.93
CA THR A 95 23.83 -24.59 7.91
C THR A 95 22.44 -24.27 7.36
N ASP A 96 21.43 -24.30 8.23
CA ASP A 96 20.06 -23.94 7.87
C ASP A 96 19.96 -22.49 7.39
N LYS A 97 20.76 -21.57 7.96
CA LYS A 97 20.82 -20.18 7.51
C LYS A 97 21.24 -20.06 6.04
N GLN A 98 22.22 -20.86 5.61
CA GLN A 98 22.63 -20.90 4.21
C GLN A 98 21.54 -21.51 3.33
N ARG A 99 20.93 -22.63 3.76
CA ARG A 99 19.84 -23.30 3.03
C ARG A 99 18.65 -22.36 2.78
N ARG A 100 18.21 -21.63 3.81
CA ARG A 100 17.13 -20.63 3.71
C ARG A 100 17.45 -19.55 2.69
N ARG A 101 18.65 -18.98 2.74
CA ARG A 101 19.09 -17.95 1.79
C ARG A 101 19.12 -18.47 0.34
N ILE A 102 19.60 -19.70 0.13
CA ILE A 102 19.65 -20.32 -1.19
C ILE A 102 18.24 -20.53 -1.75
N ALA A 103 17.31 -21.00 -0.93
CA ALA A 103 15.90 -21.20 -1.32
C ALA A 103 15.22 -19.86 -1.68
N GLU A 104 15.49 -18.80 -0.93
CA GLU A 104 15.01 -17.44 -1.23
C GLU A 104 15.54 -16.91 -2.56
N GLU A 105 16.85 -17.07 -2.80
CA GLU A 105 17.48 -16.64 -4.05
C GLU A 105 16.97 -17.43 -5.25
N ALA A 106 16.70 -18.73 -5.07
CA ALA A 106 16.07 -19.57 -6.09
C ALA A 106 14.66 -19.08 -6.41
N GLN A 107 13.85 -18.75 -5.41
CA GLN A 107 12.49 -18.22 -5.59
C GLN A 107 12.47 -16.91 -6.39
N ASP A 108 13.37 -15.96 -6.06
CA ASP A 108 13.49 -14.71 -6.81
C ASP A 108 13.83 -14.94 -8.30
N LYS A 109 14.68 -15.94 -8.60
CA LYS A 109 14.98 -16.31 -9.99
C LYS A 109 13.81 -17.00 -10.68
N MET A 110 13.10 -17.90 -10.01
CA MET A 110 11.91 -18.55 -10.57
C MET A 110 10.84 -17.53 -10.94
N LEU A 111 10.64 -16.49 -10.13
CA LEU A 111 9.70 -15.41 -10.44
C LEU A 111 10.06 -14.68 -11.74
N SER A 112 11.35 -14.46 -11.99
CA SER A 112 11.82 -13.80 -13.22
C SER A 112 11.65 -14.64 -14.48
N ILE A 113 11.60 -15.98 -14.33
CA ILE A 113 11.30 -16.91 -15.42
C ILE A 113 9.80 -16.93 -15.68
N ALA A 114 8.99 -16.97 -14.61
CA ALA A 114 7.56 -17.08 -14.71
C ALA A 114 6.93 -15.92 -15.49
N THR A 115 7.44 -14.69 -15.35
CA THR A 115 6.94 -13.54 -16.10
C THR A 115 7.29 -13.57 -17.60
N LYS A 116 8.21 -14.42 -18.04
CA LYS A 116 8.61 -14.56 -19.45
C LYS A 116 7.92 -15.72 -20.15
N HIS A 117 7.26 -16.60 -19.41
CA HIS A 117 6.60 -17.77 -19.95
C HIS A 117 5.45 -17.37 -20.91
N PRO A 118 5.36 -17.96 -22.11
CA PRO A 118 4.30 -17.64 -23.05
C PRO A 118 2.98 -18.31 -22.64
N GLY A 119 1.85 -17.59 -22.72
CA GLY A 119 0.54 -18.18 -22.44
C GLY A 119 -0.52 -17.16 -22.03
N SER A 120 -1.78 -17.57 -22.11
CA SER A 120 -2.94 -16.77 -21.72
C SER A 120 -2.90 -16.39 -20.23
N MET A 121 -2.46 -17.31 -19.37
CA MET A 121 -2.34 -17.06 -17.92
C MET A 121 -1.24 -16.03 -17.61
N THR A 122 -0.12 -16.04 -18.36
CA THR A 122 0.88 -14.97 -18.26
C THR A 122 0.29 -13.61 -18.63
N GLN A 123 -0.52 -13.53 -19.69
CA GLN A 123 -1.19 -12.29 -20.10
C GLN A 123 -2.18 -11.79 -19.03
N GLN A 124 -2.95 -12.67 -18.38
CA GLN A 124 -3.85 -12.31 -17.28
C GLN A 124 -3.10 -11.74 -16.07
N VAL A 125 -1.94 -12.30 -15.75
CA VAL A 125 -1.09 -11.84 -14.63
C VAL A 125 -0.39 -10.53 -14.98
N LYS A 126 0.14 -10.39 -16.21
CA LYS A 126 0.80 -9.16 -16.69
C LYS A 126 -0.16 -7.97 -16.79
N SER A 127 -1.36 -8.20 -17.32
CA SER A 127 -2.42 -7.18 -17.42
C SER A 127 -2.95 -6.74 -16.04
N GLY A 128 -2.73 -7.56 -15.00
CA GLY A 128 -3.26 -7.33 -13.66
C GLY A 128 -4.76 -7.62 -13.56
N ALA A 129 -5.29 -8.42 -14.49
CA ALA A 129 -6.67 -8.87 -14.49
C ALA A 129 -6.91 -9.90 -13.38
N ARG A 130 -6.08 -10.95 -13.30
CA ARG A 130 -6.20 -12.01 -12.29
C ARG A 130 -4.86 -12.67 -11.97
N GLY A 131 -4.67 -12.99 -10.68
CA GLY A 131 -3.51 -13.71 -10.17
C GLY A 131 -2.32 -12.80 -9.80
N LYS A 132 -1.65 -13.11 -8.69
CA LYS A 132 -0.37 -12.45 -8.33
C LYS A 132 0.81 -13.19 -9.01
N PRO A 133 1.85 -12.50 -9.52
CA PRO A 133 2.98 -13.15 -10.20
C PRO A 133 3.65 -14.30 -9.44
N VAL A 134 3.65 -14.24 -8.11
CA VAL A 134 4.26 -15.28 -7.26
C VAL A 134 3.37 -16.50 -7.13
N GLN A 135 2.05 -16.34 -7.11
CA GLN A 135 1.14 -17.49 -7.21
C GLN A 135 1.31 -18.19 -8.55
N TYR A 136 1.42 -17.40 -9.63
CA TYR A 136 1.65 -17.93 -10.97
C TYR A 136 2.97 -18.70 -11.07
N MET A 137 4.06 -18.13 -10.54
CA MET A 137 5.36 -18.79 -10.48
C MET A 137 5.31 -20.17 -9.80
N LYS A 138 4.54 -20.32 -8.70
CA LYS A 138 4.37 -21.62 -8.02
C LYS A 138 3.77 -22.69 -8.95
N ILE A 139 2.92 -22.28 -9.90
CA ILE A 139 2.26 -23.16 -10.87
C ILE A 139 3.20 -23.52 -12.03
N ILE A 140 3.89 -22.55 -12.64
CA ILE A 140 4.60 -22.77 -13.92
C ILE A 140 6.11 -22.97 -13.79
N ALA A 141 6.72 -22.67 -12.64
CA ALA A 141 8.16 -22.77 -12.47
C ALA A 141 8.49 -23.67 -11.29
N SER A 142 8.56 -23.11 -10.09
CA SER A 142 8.65 -23.82 -8.83
C SER A 142 8.36 -22.84 -7.70
N PRO A 143 7.68 -23.27 -6.62
CA PRO A 143 7.62 -22.49 -5.39
C PRO A 143 9.00 -22.13 -4.82
N ALA A 144 9.99 -23.04 -5.01
CA ALA A 144 11.36 -23.02 -4.49
C ALA A 144 11.48 -23.01 -2.96
N ALA A 145 10.80 -22.08 -2.29
CA ALA A 145 10.80 -21.92 -0.85
C ALA A 145 9.37 -21.94 -0.29
N ALA A 146 9.22 -22.45 0.93
CA ALA A 146 8.01 -22.39 1.72
C ALA A 146 8.29 -21.73 3.08
N ARG A 147 7.23 -21.36 3.80
CA ARG A 147 7.34 -20.70 5.11
C ARG A 147 6.91 -21.60 6.25
N ASP A 148 7.63 -21.46 7.36
CA ASP A 148 7.26 -22.03 8.64
C ASP A 148 6.14 -21.19 9.31
N PRO A 149 5.46 -21.73 10.34
CA PRO A 149 4.44 -21.01 11.10
C PRO A 149 4.94 -19.72 11.77
N TYR A 150 6.24 -19.62 12.03
CA TYR A 150 6.89 -18.46 12.64
C TYR A 150 7.30 -17.39 11.60
N GLY A 151 7.02 -17.62 10.32
CA GLY A 151 7.30 -16.71 9.21
C GLY A 151 8.71 -16.81 8.62
N TYR A 152 9.52 -17.78 9.03
CA TYR A 152 10.82 -18.05 8.44
C TYR A 152 10.71 -18.96 7.23
N THR A 153 11.65 -18.78 6.31
CA THR A 153 11.86 -19.73 5.21
C THR A 153 12.22 -21.08 5.79
N GLU A 154 11.56 -22.12 5.33
CA GLU A 154 11.94 -23.49 5.65
C GLU A 154 13.30 -23.81 5.00
N PRO A 155 14.23 -24.50 5.68
CA PRO A 155 15.47 -24.97 5.09
C PRO A 155 15.20 -26.20 4.18
N TRP A 156 14.26 -26.05 3.25
CA TRP A 156 13.80 -27.07 2.30
C TRP A 156 13.61 -26.45 0.91
N LEU A 157 14.17 -27.09 -0.13
CA LEU A 157 14.08 -26.62 -1.52
C LEU A 157 13.03 -27.44 -2.29
N ILE A 158 11.92 -26.80 -2.66
CA ILE A 158 10.88 -27.40 -3.50
C ILE A 158 11.33 -27.30 -4.96
N ARG A 159 11.44 -28.45 -5.64
CA ARG A 159 12.03 -28.51 -7.00
C ARG A 159 10.98 -28.51 -8.10
N LYS A 160 9.88 -29.21 -7.88
CA LYS A 160 8.79 -29.34 -8.85
C LYS A 160 7.79 -28.19 -8.73
N SER A 161 7.20 -27.84 -9.85
CA SER A 161 6.04 -26.97 -9.94
C SER A 161 4.76 -27.65 -9.46
N TYR A 162 3.70 -26.89 -9.23
CA TYR A 162 2.39 -27.46 -8.96
C TYR A 162 1.76 -28.15 -10.19
N SER A 163 2.08 -27.72 -11.42
CA SER A 163 1.57 -28.37 -12.63
C SER A 163 2.21 -29.74 -12.90
N GLU A 164 3.45 -29.97 -12.45
CA GLU A 164 4.11 -31.28 -12.52
C GLU A 164 3.73 -32.25 -11.38
N GLY A 165 3.07 -31.73 -10.35
CA GLY A 165 2.81 -32.45 -9.10
C GLY A 165 4.01 -32.49 -8.14
N LEU A 166 3.72 -32.31 -6.85
CA LEU A 166 4.72 -32.31 -5.78
C LEU A 166 5.03 -33.72 -5.28
N LYS A 167 6.23 -33.91 -4.74
CA LYS A 167 6.54 -35.10 -3.93
C LYS A 167 5.78 -35.02 -2.59
N PRO A 168 5.47 -36.15 -1.93
CA PRO A 168 4.82 -36.12 -0.61
C PRO A 168 5.56 -35.26 0.43
N SER A 169 6.90 -35.27 0.43
CA SER A 169 7.72 -34.42 1.29
C SER A 169 7.58 -32.93 0.99
N ASP A 170 7.56 -32.55 -0.30
CA ASP A 170 7.40 -31.16 -0.73
C ASP A 170 5.98 -30.65 -0.40
N TYR A 171 4.98 -31.53 -0.56
CA TYR A 171 3.60 -31.22 -0.22
C TYR A 171 3.41 -31.00 1.28
N TRP A 172 4.04 -31.83 2.13
CA TRP A 172 3.99 -31.66 3.59
C TRP A 172 4.54 -30.29 4.01
N VAL A 173 5.71 -29.91 3.49
CA VAL A 173 6.34 -28.62 3.81
C VAL A 173 5.48 -27.45 3.31
N ALA A 174 4.96 -27.53 2.09
CA ALA A 174 4.05 -26.51 1.56
C ALA A 174 2.70 -26.44 2.32
N GLY A 175 2.26 -27.55 2.91
CA GLY A 175 1.04 -27.64 3.70
C GLY A 175 1.08 -26.76 4.95
N ASN A 176 2.23 -26.67 5.63
CA ASN A 176 2.39 -25.79 6.80
C ASN A 176 2.14 -24.32 6.46
N GLU A 177 2.66 -23.86 5.31
CA GLU A 177 2.40 -22.50 4.80
C GLU A 177 0.91 -22.30 4.51
N ALA A 178 0.24 -23.29 3.90
CA ALA A 178 -1.18 -23.20 3.57
C ALA A 178 -2.08 -23.14 4.83
N ILE A 179 -1.74 -23.91 5.88
CA ILE A 179 -2.44 -23.86 7.18
C ILE A 179 -2.27 -22.47 7.79
N LEU A 180 -1.04 -21.95 7.80
CA LEU A 180 -0.75 -20.62 8.32
C LEU A 180 -1.54 -19.54 7.57
N ASP A 181 -1.57 -19.60 6.24
CA ASP A 181 -2.31 -18.65 5.41
C ASP A 181 -3.82 -18.73 5.67
N THR A 182 -4.35 -19.93 5.95
CA THR A 182 -5.76 -20.13 6.33
C THR A 182 -6.06 -19.50 7.70
N ILE A 183 -5.21 -19.72 8.70
CA ILE A 183 -5.35 -19.11 10.02
C ILE A 183 -5.28 -17.59 9.91
N LYS A 184 -4.28 -17.06 9.20
CA LYS A 184 -4.14 -15.62 8.93
C LYS A 184 -5.38 -15.08 8.24
N SER A 185 -5.94 -15.80 7.27
CA SER A 185 -7.14 -15.33 6.58
C SER A 185 -8.34 -15.10 7.52
N THR A 186 -8.41 -15.85 8.62
CA THR A 186 -9.44 -15.73 9.64
C THR A 186 -9.11 -14.60 10.63
N VAL A 187 -7.90 -14.57 11.17
CA VAL A 187 -7.46 -13.56 12.16
C VAL A 187 -7.36 -12.16 11.55
N SER A 188 -6.98 -12.05 10.28
CA SER A 188 -6.86 -10.78 9.55
C SER A 188 -8.20 -10.06 9.36
N VAL A 189 -9.34 -10.66 9.70
CA VAL A 189 -10.65 -10.00 9.73
C VAL A 189 -11.00 -9.49 11.14
N SER A 190 -10.66 -10.26 12.18
CA SER A 190 -11.02 -9.91 13.56
C SER A 190 -10.27 -8.70 14.08
N GLU A 191 -8.95 -8.61 13.85
CA GLU A 191 -8.13 -7.50 14.39
C GLU A 191 -8.53 -6.13 13.81
N PRO A 192 -8.69 -5.94 12.47
CA PRO A 192 -9.17 -4.66 11.94
C PRO A 192 -10.59 -4.33 12.38
N GLY A 193 -11.45 -5.34 12.57
CA GLY A 193 -12.81 -5.17 13.05
C GLY A 193 -12.88 -4.68 14.50
N GLU A 194 -12.07 -5.25 15.40
CA GLU A 194 -11.88 -4.76 16.77
C GLU A 194 -11.42 -3.31 16.77
N LEU A 195 -10.34 -3.02 16.04
CA LEU A 195 -9.75 -1.69 15.99
C LEU A 195 -10.70 -0.66 15.39
N SER A 196 -11.49 -1.03 14.37
CA SER A 196 -12.54 -0.18 13.81
C SER A 196 -13.58 0.20 14.86
N LYS A 197 -14.02 -0.74 15.70
CA LYS A 197 -14.96 -0.45 16.80
C LYS A 197 -14.36 0.51 17.82
N ILE A 198 -13.09 0.33 18.18
CA ILE A 198 -12.39 1.22 19.11
C ILE A 198 -12.28 2.63 18.53
N LEU A 199 -11.87 2.75 17.26
CA LEU A 199 -11.75 4.05 16.58
C LEU A 199 -13.10 4.76 16.48
N VAL A 200 -14.16 4.06 16.08
CA VAL A 200 -15.51 4.62 15.98
C VAL A 200 -16.02 5.06 17.35
N SER A 201 -15.81 4.24 18.39
CA SER A 201 -16.23 4.58 19.76
C SER A 201 -15.53 5.82 20.30
N ASN A 202 -14.21 5.95 20.07
CA ASN A 202 -13.43 7.10 20.55
C ASN A 202 -13.66 8.38 19.75
N MET A 203 -14.12 8.25 18.50
CA MET A 203 -14.36 9.39 17.60
C MET A 203 -15.84 9.76 17.50
N ALA A 204 -16.72 9.11 18.26
CA ALA A 204 -18.16 9.33 18.19
C ALA A 204 -18.56 10.77 18.55
N ASP A 205 -17.82 11.41 19.44
CA ASP A 205 -18.12 12.78 19.92
C ASP A 205 -17.62 13.87 18.96
N ALA A 206 -16.89 13.51 17.89
CA ALA A 206 -16.40 14.45 16.89
C ALA A 206 -17.49 14.77 15.84
N LEU A 207 -18.52 15.49 16.27
CA LEU A 207 -19.58 16.04 15.43
C LEU A 207 -19.27 17.49 15.02
N ILE A 208 -19.81 17.92 13.89
CA ILE A 208 -19.82 19.33 13.51
C ILE A 208 -20.93 20.06 14.26
N THR A 209 -20.57 20.98 15.14
CA THR A 209 -21.51 21.63 16.09
C THR A 209 -21.67 23.13 15.88
N GLU A 210 -20.71 23.77 15.21
CA GLU A 210 -20.72 25.20 14.93
C GLU A 210 -19.89 25.55 13.69
N GLU A 211 -20.07 26.76 13.14
CA GLU A 211 -19.33 27.20 11.94
C GLU A 211 -17.88 27.60 12.27
N ASP A 212 -17.66 28.33 13.36
CA ASP A 212 -16.35 28.89 13.73
C ASP A 212 -16.19 29.05 15.25
N CYS A 213 -15.31 28.25 15.87
CA CYS A 213 -14.96 28.36 17.29
C CYS A 213 -14.16 29.62 17.69
N GLY A 214 -13.83 30.49 16.74
CA GLY A 214 -13.08 31.72 17.02
C GLY A 214 -11.59 31.53 17.33
N THR A 215 -11.09 30.29 17.39
CA THR A 215 -9.69 30.03 17.74
C THR A 215 -8.69 30.68 16.77
N HIS A 216 -7.60 31.21 17.32
CA HIS A 216 -6.45 31.72 16.57
C HIS A 216 -5.28 30.72 16.56
N ASN A 217 -5.49 29.56 17.18
CA ASN A 217 -4.58 28.44 17.21
C ASN A 217 -4.68 27.64 15.91
N GLY A 218 -3.60 26.96 15.57
CA GLY A 218 -3.50 26.19 14.35
C GLY A 218 -2.20 25.39 14.32
N ILE A 219 -2.05 24.60 13.28
CA ILE A 219 -0.84 23.82 13.03
C ILE A 219 0.01 24.50 11.98
N LEU A 220 1.33 24.50 12.20
CA LEU A 220 2.27 25.06 11.24
C LEU A 220 2.56 24.01 10.16
N MET A 221 2.11 24.25 8.94
CA MET A 221 2.30 23.35 7.80
C MET A 221 3.18 24.01 6.73
N ASP A 222 3.95 23.19 6.04
CA ASP A 222 4.71 23.62 4.86
C ASP A 222 3.75 23.90 3.70
N VAL A 223 3.96 24.98 2.97
CA VAL A 223 3.10 25.36 1.83
C VAL A 223 3.20 24.35 0.69
N THR A 224 4.28 23.57 0.63
CA THR A 224 4.46 22.48 -0.33
C THR A 224 3.67 21.22 0.02
N ASP A 225 3.15 21.10 1.23
CA ASP A 225 2.35 19.95 1.65
C ASP A 225 1.01 19.92 0.89
N PRO A 226 0.67 18.82 0.20
CA PRO A 226 -0.61 18.71 -0.51
C PRO A 226 -1.82 18.72 0.44
N ASN A 227 -1.67 18.34 1.72
CA ASN A 227 -2.77 18.25 2.69
C ASN A 227 -3.23 19.60 3.23
N ILE A 228 -2.63 20.69 2.76
CA ILE A 228 -3.00 22.06 3.13
C ILE A 228 -4.20 22.58 2.35
N VAL A 229 -4.45 21.98 1.18
CA VAL A 229 -5.63 22.28 0.36
C VAL A 229 -6.88 21.87 1.14
N ASP A 230 -7.97 22.60 0.95
CA ASP A 230 -9.27 22.39 1.60
C ASP A 230 -9.33 22.72 3.09
N ARG A 231 -8.27 23.33 3.64
CA ARG A 231 -8.21 23.88 5.01
C ARG A 231 -8.38 25.41 5.02
N TYR A 232 -8.56 25.96 6.21
CA TYR A 232 -8.66 27.41 6.43
C TYR A 232 -7.40 27.99 7.08
N LEU A 233 -7.04 29.23 6.73
CA LEU A 233 -5.96 29.97 7.40
C LEU A 233 -6.33 30.30 8.86
N ALA A 234 -5.44 30.00 9.80
CA ALA A 234 -5.61 30.36 11.21
C ALA A 234 -5.23 31.83 11.49
N ARG A 235 -4.34 32.41 10.67
CA ARG A 235 -3.89 33.80 10.75
C ARG A 235 -3.73 34.42 9.37
N ASP A 236 -3.80 35.74 9.31
CA ASP A 236 -3.54 36.52 8.10
C ASP A 236 -2.16 36.17 7.53
N THR A 237 -2.11 35.88 6.24
CA THR A 237 -0.88 35.50 5.53
C THR A 237 -0.84 36.24 4.20
N ASN A 238 0.14 37.12 4.04
CA ASN A 238 0.30 37.99 2.87
C ASN A 238 -0.97 38.81 2.61
N ARG A 239 -1.63 38.59 1.46
CA ARG A 239 -2.89 39.26 1.06
C ARG A 239 -4.16 38.53 1.50
N TYR A 240 -4.04 37.37 2.12
CA TYR A 240 -5.17 36.53 2.52
C TYR A 240 -5.43 36.68 4.01
N ARG A 241 -6.69 36.95 4.38
CA ARG A 241 -7.11 37.11 5.78
C ARG A 241 -7.33 35.75 6.44
N ARG A 242 -7.37 35.73 7.78
CA ARG A 242 -7.85 34.60 8.59
C ARG A 242 -9.18 34.09 8.05
N ASN A 243 -9.39 32.78 8.13
CA ASN A 243 -10.56 32.08 7.60
C ASN A 243 -10.68 32.09 6.07
N THR A 244 -9.62 32.44 5.34
CA THR A 244 -9.60 32.19 3.88
C THR A 244 -9.40 30.69 3.65
N LEU A 245 -10.27 30.10 2.81
CA LEU A 245 -10.13 28.72 2.33
C LEU A 245 -8.91 28.59 1.41
N ILE A 246 -8.07 27.60 1.66
CA ILE A 246 -6.86 27.33 0.92
C ILE A 246 -7.20 26.44 -0.28
N THR A 247 -7.49 27.08 -1.41
CA THR A 247 -7.59 26.38 -2.70
C THR A 247 -6.21 26.20 -3.34
N SER A 248 -6.07 25.33 -4.35
CA SER A 248 -4.80 25.16 -5.07
C SER A 248 -4.26 26.47 -5.68
N MET A 249 -5.15 27.42 -6.02
CA MET A 249 -4.78 28.75 -6.50
C MET A 249 -4.22 29.61 -5.36
N VAL A 250 -4.86 29.60 -4.18
CA VAL A 250 -4.39 30.32 -2.98
C VAL A 250 -3.03 29.78 -2.53
N GLN A 251 -2.89 28.46 -2.44
CA GLN A 251 -1.61 27.80 -2.13
C GLN A 251 -0.51 28.21 -3.12
N SER A 252 -0.80 28.19 -4.43
CA SER A 252 0.16 28.60 -5.45
C SER A 252 0.58 30.07 -5.33
N ASN A 253 -0.35 30.94 -4.96
CA ASN A 253 -0.09 32.36 -4.74
C ASN A 253 0.77 32.60 -3.50
N ILE A 254 0.48 31.93 -2.38
CA ILE A 254 1.28 31.99 -1.14
C ILE A 254 2.69 31.43 -1.39
N ARG A 255 2.81 30.36 -2.18
CA ARG A 255 4.09 29.80 -2.57
C ARG A 255 4.93 30.80 -3.39
N LYS A 256 4.29 31.52 -4.33
CA LYS A 256 4.97 32.54 -5.16
C LYS A 256 5.46 33.74 -4.36
N SER A 257 4.82 34.08 -3.24
CA SER A 257 5.28 35.15 -2.35
C SER A 257 6.46 34.75 -1.45
N GLY A 258 6.98 33.53 -1.57
CA GLY A 258 8.18 33.09 -0.83
C GLY A 258 7.92 32.62 0.61
N THR A 259 6.66 32.48 1.02
CA THR A 259 6.30 31.97 2.36
C THR A 259 6.47 30.45 2.40
N ALA A 260 7.37 29.96 3.27
CA ALA A 260 7.66 28.52 3.37
C ALA A 260 6.62 27.75 4.21
N LYS A 261 6.18 28.33 5.32
CA LYS A 261 5.22 27.71 6.24
C LYS A 261 4.08 28.66 6.57
N ILE A 262 2.88 28.13 6.72
CA ILE A 262 1.69 28.89 7.10
C ILE A 262 0.94 28.19 8.24
N LEU A 263 0.24 29.00 9.02
CA LEU A 263 -0.56 28.50 10.13
C LEU A 263 -1.98 28.19 9.63
N VAL A 264 -2.38 26.93 9.69
CA VAL A 264 -3.69 26.47 9.24
C VAL A 264 -4.53 25.95 10.40
N ARG A 265 -5.84 26.12 10.29
CA ARG A 265 -6.78 25.55 11.27
C ARG A 265 -6.79 24.02 11.14
N SER A 266 -7.04 23.37 12.27
CA SER A 266 -7.04 21.92 12.39
C SER A 266 -8.00 21.49 13.50
N PRO A 267 -8.61 20.29 13.41
CA PRO A 267 -9.38 19.73 14.51
C PRO A 267 -8.58 19.62 15.82
N MET A 268 -7.25 19.42 15.72
CA MET A 268 -6.37 19.27 16.89
C MET A 268 -6.25 20.53 17.76
N THR A 269 -6.62 21.70 17.23
CA THR A 269 -6.55 22.99 17.94
C THR A 269 -7.93 23.66 17.98
N CYS A 270 -9.01 22.88 17.82
CA CYS A 270 -10.37 23.42 17.87
C CYS A 270 -10.77 23.67 19.32
N GLU A 271 -11.41 24.81 19.57
CA GLU A 271 -11.89 25.24 20.89
C GLU A 271 -13.43 25.30 20.92
N ALA A 272 -14.09 24.43 20.15
CA ALA A 272 -15.54 24.28 20.21
C ALA A 272 -15.91 23.55 21.51
N ASP A 273 -17.00 23.95 22.17
CA ASP A 273 -17.40 23.38 23.47
C ASP A 273 -17.77 21.89 23.35
N ASP A 274 -18.58 21.55 22.35
CA ASP A 274 -18.93 20.19 21.99
C ASP A 274 -18.49 19.93 20.54
N GLY A 275 -17.79 18.82 20.26
CA GLY A 275 -17.41 18.46 18.89
C GLY A 275 -16.33 19.35 18.24
N ILE A 276 -16.51 19.67 16.95
CA ILE A 276 -15.53 20.38 16.11
C ILE A 276 -16.27 21.42 15.25
N CYS A 277 -15.68 22.60 15.06
CA CYS A 277 -16.26 23.60 14.14
C CYS A 277 -15.93 23.32 12.65
N GLN A 278 -16.80 23.76 11.74
CA GLN A 278 -16.62 23.59 10.29
C GLN A 278 -15.26 24.10 9.79
N LYS A 279 -14.83 25.29 10.23
CA LYS A 279 -13.57 25.89 9.77
C LYS A 279 -12.32 25.19 10.29
N CYS A 280 -12.38 24.52 11.43
CA CYS A 280 -11.25 23.72 11.91
C CYS A 280 -11.17 22.38 11.17
N GLN A 281 -12.31 21.80 10.80
CA GLN A 281 -12.36 20.56 10.02
C GLN A 281 -11.90 20.76 8.57
N GLY A 282 -12.38 21.81 7.90
CA GLY A 282 -12.15 22.02 6.47
C GLY A 282 -13.31 21.54 5.60
N LEU A 283 -13.03 21.22 4.34
CA LEU A 283 -14.03 20.67 3.42
C LEU A 283 -14.07 19.13 3.46
N ASP A 284 -15.19 18.59 3.03
CA ASP A 284 -15.38 17.16 2.84
C ASP A 284 -14.64 16.63 1.58
N GLU A 285 -14.65 15.31 1.39
CA GLU A 285 -14.03 14.65 0.24
C GLU A 285 -14.61 15.03 -1.13
N LYS A 286 -15.73 15.76 -1.16
CA LYS A 286 -16.36 16.30 -2.38
C LYS A 286 -16.06 17.79 -2.57
N GLY A 287 -15.36 18.43 -1.63
CA GLY A 287 -15.07 19.86 -1.64
C GLY A 287 -16.21 20.74 -1.11
N ASN A 288 -17.18 20.17 -0.39
CA ASN A 288 -18.27 20.92 0.25
C ASN A 288 -17.97 21.18 1.73
N ILE A 289 -18.60 22.21 2.28
CA ILE A 289 -18.58 22.45 3.72
C ILE A 289 -19.40 21.35 4.39
N HIS A 290 -18.91 20.80 5.50
CA HIS A 290 -19.65 19.81 6.28
C HIS A 290 -20.93 20.40 6.87
N GLU A 291 -22.06 19.72 6.69
CA GLU A 291 -23.31 20.11 7.34
C GLU A 291 -23.24 19.99 8.86
N MET A 292 -24.06 20.80 9.54
CA MET A 292 -24.21 20.77 11.00
C MET A 292 -24.79 19.41 11.44
N GLY A 293 -24.22 18.85 12.51
CA GLY A 293 -24.58 17.52 13.03
C GLY A 293 -23.91 16.35 12.32
N VAL A 294 -23.10 16.58 11.28
CA VAL A 294 -22.34 15.50 10.62
C VAL A 294 -21.27 14.97 11.56
N ASN A 295 -21.25 13.65 11.76
CA ASN A 295 -20.22 12.99 12.54
C ASN A 295 -18.96 12.76 11.69
N VAL A 296 -18.02 13.70 11.75
CA VAL A 296 -16.76 13.63 11.00
C VAL A 296 -15.79 12.63 11.62
N GLY A 297 -15.89 12.37 12.92
CA GLY A 297 -15.09 11.36 13.60
C GLY A 297 -15.39 9.94 13.13
N VAL A 298 -16.67 9.56 13.04
CA VAL A 298 -17.09 8.25 12.52
C VAL A 298 -16.68 8.08 11.06
N ARG A 299 -16.78 9.15 10.25
CA ARG A 299 -16.30 9.14 8.85
C ARG A 299 -14.80 8.91 8.78
N ALA A 300 -14.02 9.63 9.59
CA ALA A 300 -12.56 9.47 9.66
C ALA A 300 -12.15 8.07 10.15
N ALA A 301 -12.81 7.56 11.20
CA ALA A 301 -12.58 6.22 11.73
C ALA A 301 -12.86 5.14 10.68
N SER A 302 -13.96 5.27 9.93
CA SER A 302 -14.33 4.34 8.85
C SER A 302 -13.33 4.40 7.69
N ALA A 303 -12.90 5.61 7.30
CA ALA A 303 -11.91 5.83 6.25
C ALA A 303 -10.53 5.25 6.60
N MET A 304 -10.20 5.13 7.90
CA MET A 304 -8.99 4.43 8.35
C MET A 304 -9.19 2.91 8.45
N ALA A 305 -10.36 2.46 8.88
CA ALA A 305 -10.66 1.05 9.12
C ALA A 305 -10.61 0.20 7.84
N GLU A 306 -11.16 0.70 6.72
CA GLU A 306 -11.17 -0.05 5.46
C GLU A 306 -9.75 -0.35 4.94
N PRO A 307 -8.82 0.63 4.83
CA PRO A 307 -7.43 0.37 4.47
C PRO A 307 -6.73 -0.60 5.43
N LEU A 308 -7.02 -0.55 6.73
CA LEU A 308 -6.44 -1.48 7.70
C LEU A 308 -6.90 -2.91 7.48
N ALA A 309 -8.20 -3.09 7.20
CA ALA A 309 -8.74 -4.38 6.80
C ALA A 309 -8.06 -4.86 5.51
N GLN A 310 -7.99 -4.03 4.47
CA GLN A 310 -7.30 -4.38 3.23
C GLN A 310 -5.83 -4.74 3.44
N PHE A 311 -5.09 -3.99 4.27
CA PHE A 311 -3.69 -4.28 4.58
C PHE A 311 -3.53 -5.64 5.27
N ALA A 312 -4.39 -5.95 6.25
CA ALA A 312 -4.41 -7.25 6.91
C ALA A 312 -4.71 -8.38 5.93
N LEU A 313 -5.66 -8.17 5.01
CA LEU A 313 -6.00 -9.14 3.97
C LEU A 313 -4.90 -9.26 2.90
N ASP A 314 -4.16 -8.20 2.57
CA ASP A 314 -3.06 -8.29 1.60
C ASP A 314 -1.84 -9.03 2.17
N ALA A 315 -1.65 -8.97 3.50
CA ALA A 315 -0.68 -9.79 4.22
C ALA A 315 -0.96 -11.30 4.10
N LYS A 316 -2.16 -11.73 3.67
CA LYS A 316 -2.48 -13.14 3.31
C LYS A 316 -1.56 -13.69 2.23
N HIS A 317 -1.08 -12.83 1.34
CA HIS A 317 -0.22 -13.22 0.25
C HIS A 317 1.16 -12.64 0.50
N GLY A 318 1.88 -13.23 1.46
CA GLY A 318 3.30 -12.98 1.72
C GLY A 318 4.14 -13.32 0.48
N VAL A 319 4.03 -12.49 -0.56
CA VAL A 319 4.44 -12.74 -1.93
C VAL A 319 5.95 -12.67 -2.09
N ARG A 320 6.69 -12.17 -1.10
CA ARG A 320 8.15 -12.28 -1.10
C ARG A 320 8.65 -12.61 0.27
N THR A 321 9.47 -13.65 0.34
CA THR A 321 10.35 -13.94 1.47
C THR A 321 11.23 -12.72 1.65
N ALA A 322 10.91 -11.89 2.63
CA ALA A 322 11.56 -10.60 2.79
C ALA A 322 13.01 -10.85 3.19
N LYS A 323 13.96 -10.49 2.31
CA LYS A 323 15.32 -10.17 2.72
C LYS A 323 15.25 -8.94 3.62
N GLY A 324 15.29 -9.14 4.93
CA GLY A 324 15.37 -8.03 5.88
C GLY A 324 15.16 -8.45 7.33
N ASP A 325 16.05 -7.99 8.20
CA ASP A 325 16.00 -8.18 9.65
C ASP A 325 14.63 -7.86 10.27
N ARG A 326 14.28 -8.67 11.28
CA ARG A 326 12.98 -8.82 11.95
C ARG A 326 12.49 -7.62 12.80
N ALA A 327 12.75 -6.37 12.41
CA ALA A 327 12.50 -5.22 13.30
C ALA A 327 11.73 -4.06 12.67
N ARG A 328 10.87 -4.30 11.67
CA ARG A 328 9.91 -3.27 11.22
C ARG A 328 8.51 -3.71 11.60
N LEU A 329 7.89 -2.96 12.52
CA LEU A 329 6.44 -2.99 12.74
C LEU A 329 5.76 -2.81 11.38
N GLN A 330 5.00 -3.81 10.96
CA GLN A 330 4.29 -3.80 9.68
C GLN A 330 2.83 -4.18 9.93
N GLY A 331 1.92 -3.46 9.27
CA GLY A 331 0.49 -3.70 9.34
C GLY A 331 -0.17 -3.30 10.65
N VAL A 332 -1.21 -4.05 11.01
CA VAL A 332 -2.14 -3.72 12.09
C VAL A 332 -1.41 -3.61 13.43
N SER A 333 -0.42 -4.48 13.70
CA SER A 333 0.39 -4.42 14.94
C SER A 333 1.19 -3.12 15.06
N GLY A 334 1.73 -2.62 13.95
CA GLY A 334 2.42 -1.32 13.91
C GLY A 334 1.49 -0.15 14.18
N PHE A 335 0.32 -0.16 13.55
CA PHE A 335 -0.70 0.87 13.77
C PHE A 335 -1.24 0.83 15.21
N ARG A 336 -1.48 -0.36 15.76
CA ARG A 336 -1.93 -0.57 17.13
C ARG A 336 -0.95 0.03 18.15
N GLN A 337 0.36 -0.18 17.97
CA GLN A 337 1.37 0.42 18.84
C GLN A 337 1.35 1.95 18.83
N ILE A 338 0.96 2.59 17.72
CA ILE A 338 0.85 4.05 17.63
C ILE A 338 -0.42 4.55 18.34
N ILE A 339 -1.56 3.88 18.13
CA ILE A 339 -2.85 4.30 18.68
C ILE A 339 -2.97 4.00 20.18
N GLU A 340 -2.54 2.81 20.62
CA GLU A 340 -2.67 2.40 22.02
C GLU A 340 -1.54 2.94 22.90
N SER A 341 -0.44 3.43 22.30
CA SER A 341 0.73 3.97 22.99
C SER A 341 1.16 3.13 24.22
N PRO A 342 1.50 1.84 24.03
CA PRO A 342 1.76 0.92 25.12
C PRO A 342 2.99 1.33 25.93
N LYS A 343 3.05 0.92 27.20
CA LYS A 343 4.20 1.20 28.09
C LYS A 343 5.54 0.70 27.53
N GLN A 344 5.52 -0.33 26.70
CA GLN A 344 6.70 -0.87 26.04
C GLN A 344 6.49 -0.87 24.53
N PHE A 345 7.28 -0.05 23.84
CA PHE A 345 7.33 -0.01 22.39
C PHE A 345 8.28 -1.09 21.86
N MET A 346 7.83 -1.88 20.89
CA MET A 346 8.73 -2.73 20.10
C MET A 346 9.71 -1.83 19.34
N ASN A 347 11.00 -2.18 19.36
CA ASN A 347 12.08 -1.38 18.77
C ASN A 347 12.18 0.06 19.30
N LYS A 348 11.95 0.25 20.62
CA LYS A 348 12.13 1.56 21.25
C LYS A 348 13.52 2.12 20.97
N ALA A 349 13.58 3.40 20.64
CA ALA A 349 14.80 4.18 20.62
C ALA A 349 14.81 5.11 21.83
N THR A 350 15.95 5.25 22.48
CA THR A 350 16.13 6.21 23.57
C THR A 350 16.19 7.61 22.97
N LEU A 351 15.32 8.52 23.44
CA LEU A 351 15.39 9.94 23.11
C LEU A 351 16.36 10.64 24.07
N ALA A 352 16.94 11.74 23.63
CA ALA A 352 17.73 12.59 24.52
C ALA A 352 16.78 13.36 25.43
N ASP A 353 16.99 13.26 26.75
CA ASP A 353 16.21 14.03 27.74
C ASP A 353 16.64 15.50 27.80
N VAL A 354 17.84 15.81 27.30
CA VAL A 354 18.45 17.13 27.32
C VAL A 354 18.92 17.55 25.93
N ASP A 355 18.77 18.84 25.64
CA ASP A 355 19.34 19.45 24.45
C ASP A 355 20.86 19.63 24.63
N GLY A 356 21.65 19.29 23.61
CA GLY A 356 23.08 19.52 23.62
C GLY A 356 23.81 18.90 22.44
N LYS A 357 25.15 18.91 22.48
CA LYS A 357 25.98 18.26 21.46
C LYS A 357 26.50 16.93 21.97
N ILE A 358 26.48 15.92 21.11
CA ILE A 358 27.06 14.61 21.42
C ILE A 358 28.58 14.78 21.52
N THR A 359 29.13 14.57 22.71
CA THR A 359 30.58 14.66 22.96
C THR A 359 31.26 13.30 22.83
N LYS A 360 30.60 12.24 23.31
CA LYS A 360 31.18 10.89 23.32
C LYS A 360 30.11 9.81 23.18
N ILE A 361 30.47 8.74 22.48
CA ILE A 361 29.63 7.56 22.27
C ILE A 361 30.44 6.35 22.74
N GLU A 362 30.00 5.67 23.79
CA GLU A 362 30.68 4.50 24.38
C GLU A 362 29.76 3.27 24.36
N LYS A 363 30.32 2.08 24.13
CA LYS A 363 29.53 0.83 24.19
C LYS A 363 29.31 0.42 25.64
N ALA A 364 28.06 0.21 26.02
CA ALA A 364 27.72 -0.27 27.35
C ALA A 364 28.03 -1.77 27.49
N PRO A 365 28.61 -2.23 28.62
CA PRO A 365 28.97 -3.63 28.81
C PRO A 365 27.78 -4.60 28.81
N GLN A 366 26.59 -4.13 29.16
CA GLN A 366 25.33 -4.88 29.13
C GLN A 366 24.66 -4.93 27.73
N GLY A 367 25.30 -4.37 26.71
CA GLY A 367 24.72 -4.18 25.38
C GLY A 367 23.97 -2.83 25.28
N GLY A 368 24.21 -2.11 24.19
CA GLY A 368 23.74 -0.74 23.97
C GLY A 368 24.89 0.28 23.92
N THR A 369 24.52 1.56 23.94
CA THR A 369 25.48 2.67 23.76
C THR A 369 25.17 3.79 24.76
N TYR A 370 26.16 4.19 25.55
CA TYR A 370 26.13 5.44 26.32
C TYR A 370 26.45 6.62 25.40
N VAL A 371 25.58 7.60 25.37
CA VAL A 371 25.76 8.84 24.59
C VAL A 371 25.87 9.98 25.59
N ASN A 372 27.05 10.59 25.67
CA ASN A 372 27.28 11.74 26.53
C ASN A 372 26.93 13.01 25.77
N ILE A 373 26.05 13.81 26.36
CA ILE A 373 25.58 15.09 25.82
C ILE A 373 26.24 16.19 26.64
N GLY A 374 27.03 17.03 25.98
CA GLY A 374 27.61 18.23 26.58
C GLY A 374 26.73 19.47 26.36
N GLU A 375 26.94 20.50 27.18
CA GLU A 375 26.32 21.82 26.99
C GLU A 375 26.76 22.47 25.67
N ARG A 376 25.91 23.38 25.17
CA ARG A 376 25.86 23.80 23.76
C ARG A 376 27.08 24.59 23.27
#